data_AF-A0A3C1YJU0-F1
#
_entry.id   AF-A0A3C1YJU0-F1
#
_cell.length_a   1.000
_cell.length_b   1.000
_cell.length_c   1.000
_cell.angle_alpha   90.00
_cell.angle_beta   90.00
_cell.angle_gamma   90.00
#
_symmetry.space_group_name_H-M   'P 1'
#
loop_
_entity.id
_entity.type
_entity.pdbx_description
1 polymer ?
#
loop_
_entity_poly.entity_id
_entity_poly.type
_entity_poly.pdbx_seq_one_letter_code
_entity_poly.pdbx_strand_id
1 'polypeptide(L)'
;MKCKLSIQEKLKDLRIEKGLSLQELAEQTGICRASLGNYETDDYKEITHKAIVSLANFYGVTSDYLLGLTENREQHRFPVDDLGLDDE
;
A
#
# COMPACT_ATOMS: atom_id res chain seq x y z
N MET A 1 3.45 -16.67 -16.51
CA MET A 1 3.37 -15.19 -16.49
C MET A 1 3.30 -14.78 -15.03
N LYS A 2 4.23 -13.94 -14.55
CA LYS A 2 4.09 -13.37 -13.20
C LYS A 2 3.01 -12.29 -13.30
N CYS A 3 1.75 -12.65 -13.03
CA CYS A 3 0.69 -11.66 -12.93
C CYS A 3 0.97 -10.82 -11.68
N LYS A 4 1.46 -9.61 -11.91
CA LYS A 4 1.65 -8.61 -10.87
C LYS A 4 0.26 -8.17 -10.41
N LEU A 5 0.00 -8.24 -9.11
CA LEU A 5 -1.30 -7.78 -8.56
C LEU A 5 -1.47 -6.29 -8.85
N SER A 6 -2.68 -5.92 -9.27
CA SER A 6 -3.10 -4.52 -9.39
C SER A 6 -3.12 -3.84 -8.01
N ILE A 7 -3.09 -2.50 -7.99
CA ILE A 7 -3.20 -1.74 -6.74
C ILE A 7 -4.51 -2.06 -6.02
N GLN A 8 -5.59 -2.29 -6.76
CA GLN A 8 -6.91 -2.62 -6.22
C GLN A 8 -6.88 -3.98 -5.53
N GLU A 9 -6.27 -4.98 -6.15
CA GLU A 9 -6.10 -6.30 -5.53
C GLU A 9 -5.20 -6.22 -4.29
N LYS A 10 -4.09 -5.47 -4.34
CA LYS A 10 -3.20 -5.28 -3.18
C LYS A 10 -3.92 -4.62 -2.00
N LEU A 11 -4.73 -3.60 -2.25
CA LEU A 11 -5.50 -2.93 -1.19
C LEU A 11 -6.54 -3.85 -0.56
N LYS A 12 -7.23 -4.63 -1.39
CA LYS A 12 -8.21 -5.62 -0.92
C LYS A 12 -7.54 -6.72 -0.10
N ASP A 13 -6.40 -7.24 -0.56
CA ASP A 13 -5.63 -8.26 0.14
C ASP A 13 -5.16 -7.76 1.51
N LEU A 14 -4.56 -6.57 1.59
CA LEU A 14 -4.13 -5.94 2.84
C LEU A 14 -5.28 -5.70 3.82
N ARG A 15 -6.47 -5.30 3.32
CA ARG A 15 -7.65 -5.13 4.17
C ARG A 15 -8.12 -6.46 4.76
N ILE A 16 -8.15 -7.52 3.93
CA ILE A 16 -8.57 -8.86 4.35
C ILE A 16 -7.54 -9.47 5.32
N GLU A 17 -6.24 -9.27 5.08
CA GLU A 17 -5.14 -9.71 5.95
C GLU A 17 -5.27 -9.13 7.36
N LYS A 18 -5.69 -7.86 7.48
CA LYS A 18 -5.99 -7.23 8.77
C LYS A 18 -7.38 -7.56 9.34
N GLY A 19 -8.22 -8.32 8.62
CA GLY A 19 -9.57 -8.70 9.05
C GLY A 19 -10.55 -7.53 9.13
N LEU A 20 -10.31 -6.44 8.39
CA LEU A 20 -11.09 -5.20 8.51
C LEU A 20 -12.25 -5.14 7.52
N SER A 21 -13.39 -4.62 7.95
CA SER A 21 -14.44 -4.16 7.05
C SER A 21 -14.05 -2.83 6.38
N LEU A 22 -14.72 -2.49 5.26
CA LEU A 22 -14.55 -1.18 4.63
C LEU A 22 -14.94 -0.01 5.54
N GLN A 23 -15.85 -0.25 6.49
CA GLN A 23 -16.28 0.74 7.46
C GLN A 23 -15.18 1.00 8.49
N GLU A 24 -14.59 -0.05 9.06
CA GLU A 24 -13.49 0.08 10.02
C GLU A 24 -12.23 0.68 9.38
N LEU A 25 -11.95 0.32 8.13
CA LEU A 25 -10.86 0.94 7.38
C LEU A 25 -11.11 2.44 7.16
N ALA A 26 -12.36 2.84 6.89
CA ALA A 26 -12.74 4.24 6.74
C ALA A 26 -12.50 5.02 8.03
N GLU A 27 -12.90 4.47 9.16
CA GLU A 27 -12.74 5.09 10.48
C GLU A 27 -11.27 5.26 10.86
N GLN A 28 -10.41 4.29 10.51
CA GLN A 28 -8.99 4.34 10.83
C GLN A 28 -8.16 5.22 9.87
N THR A 29 -8.51 5.23 8.58
CA THR A 29 -7.76 5.98 7.56
C THR A 29 -8.31 7.38 7.31
N GLY A 30 -9.53 7.67 7.77
CA GLY A 30 -10.25 8.91 7.47
C GLY A 30 -10.76 9.00 6.03
N ILE A 31 -10.66 7.91 5.25
CA ILE A 31 -11.13 7.85 3.87
C ILE A 31 -12.58 7.36 3.86
N CYS A 32 -13.47 8.01 3.12
CA CYS A 32 -14.87 7.57 3.03
C CYS A 32 -14.99 6.11 2.57
N ARG A 33 -15.86 5.33 3.21
CA ARG A 33 -16.16 3.92 2.86
C ARG A 33 -16.46 3.72 1.38
N ALA A 34 -17.21 4.65 0.77
CA ALA A 34 -17.53 4.60 -0.66
C ALA A 34 -16.27 4.73 -1.54
N SER A 35 -15.32 5.59 -1.15
CA SER A 35 -14.03 5.74 -1.83
C SER A 35 -13.18 4.47 -1.69
N LEU A 36 -13.12 3.89 -0.49
CA LEU A 36 -12.41 2.62 -0.27
C LEU A 36 -13.00 1.46 -1.08
N GLY A 37 -14.33 1.33 -1.12
CA GLY A 37 -14.99 0.32 -1.96
C GLY A 37 -14.67 0.51 -3.44
N ASN A 38 -14.61 1.77 -3.90
CA ASN A 38 -14.20 2.09 -5.26
C ASN A 38 -12.73 1.73 -5.53
N TYR A 39 -11.82 1.94 -4.57
CA TYR A 39 -10.41 1.61 -4.72
C TYR A 39 -10.13 0.11 -4.81
N GLU A 40 -11.03 -0.72 -4.28
CA GLU A 40 -10.93 -2.19 -4.34
C GLU A 40 -11.70 -2.80 -5.53
N THR A 41 -12.30 -1.96 -6.38
CA THR A 41 -13.04 -2.40 -7.57
C THR A 41 -12.18 -2.24 -8.82
N ASP A 42 -12.29 -3.16 -9.77
CA ASP A 42 -11.51 -3.19 -11.02
C ASP A 42 -11.85 -2.04 -12.00
N ASP A 43 -12.94 -1.32 -11.73
CA ASP A 43 -13.44 -0.19 -12.52
C ASP A 43 -12.53 1.05 -12.32
N TYR A 44 -11.48 1.13 -13.14
CA TYR A 44 -10.54 2.25 -13.36
C TYR A 44 -10.90 3.57 -12.65
N LYS A 45 -10.64 3.64 -11.33
CA LYS A 45 -10.75 4.87 -10.55
C LYS A 45 -9.37 5.30 -10.08
N GLU A 46 -9.02 6.53 -10.43
CA GLU A 46 -7.81 7.18 -9.96
C GLU A 46 -7.82 7.28 -8.44
N ILE A 47 -6.87 6.61 -7.80
CA ILE A 47 -6.64 6.73 -6.36
C ILE A 47 -5.80 8.00 -6.15
N THR A 48 -6.32 8.92 -5.35
CA THR A 48 -5.59 10.15 -5.03
C THR A 48 -4.28 9.82 -4.31
N HIS A 49 -3.20 10.54 -4.63
CA HIS A 49 -1.90 10.41 -3.96
C HIS A 49 -2.03 10.47 -2.42
N LYS A 50 -2.90 11.32 -1.87
CA LYS A 50 -3.18 11.37 -0.42
C LYS A 50 -3.70 10.05 0.13
N ALA A 51 -4.63 9.39 -0.58
CA ALA A 51 -5.18 8.11 -0.15
C ALA A 51 -4.10 7.02 -0.19
N ILE A 52 -3.27 6.99 -1.23
CA ILE A 52 -2.13 6.05 -1.33
C ILE A 52 -1.18 6.22 -0.14
N VAL A 53 -0.83 7.46 0.21
CA VAL A 53 0.05 7.75 1.35
C VAL A 53 -0.61 7.34 2.67
N SER A 54 -1.89 7.66 2.89
CA SER A 54 -2.61 7.26 4.11
C SER A 54 -2.70 5.74 4.24
N LEU A 55 -3.01 5.03 3.15
CA LEU A 55 -3.12 3.57 3.14
C LEU A 55 -1.75 2.91 3.33
N ALA A 56 -0.70 3.42 2.68
CA ALA A 56 0.67 2.95 2.87
C ALA A 56 1.09 3.02 4.34
N ASN A 57 0.89 4.19 4.98
CA ASN A 57 1.18 4.37 6.40
C ASN A 57 0.34 3.45 7.30
N PHE A 58 -0.96 3.30 7.00
CA PHE A 58 -1.87 2.46 7.78
C PHE A 58 -1.51 0.97 7.73
N TYR A 59 -1.13 0.48 6.55
CA TYR A 59 -0.73 -0.91 6.36
C TYR A 59 0.74 -1.16 6.71
N GLY A 60 1.54 -0.12 6.95
CA GLY A 60 2.97 -0.26 7.20
C GLY A 60 3.75 -0.69 5.95
N VAL A 61 3.22 -0.40 4.76
CA VAL A 61 3.83 -0.76 3.47
C VAL A 61 4.29 0.49 2.74
N THR A 62 5.14 0.32 1.75
CA THR A 62 5.59 1.43 0.91
C THR A 62 4.55 1.80 -0.14
N SER A 63 4.48 3.07 -0.52
CA SER A 63 3.67 3.48 -1.67
C SER A 63 4.13 2.81 -2.97
N ASP A 64 5.43 2.49 -3.06
CA ASP A 64 6.04 1.75 -4.17
C ASP A 64 5.43 0.34 -4.31
N TYR A 65 5.17 -0.34 -3.18
CA TYR A 65 4.47 -1.62 -3.16
C TYR A 65 3.03 -1.49 -3.67
N LEU A 66 2.28 -0.50 -3.15
CA LEU A 66 0.89 -0.28 -3.55
C LEU A 66 0.77 0.06 -5.03
N LEU A 67 1.65 0.92 -5.54
CA LEU A 67 1.69 1.33 -6.94
C LEU A 67 2.22 0.24 -7.88
N GLY A 68 2.67 -0.90 -7.34
CA GLY A 68 3.27 -1.94 -8.14
C GLY A 68 4.53 -1.45 -8.84
N LEU A 69 5.38 -0.70 -8.16
CA LEU A 69 6.75 -0.42 -8.60
C LEU A 69 7.69 -1.51 -8.05
N THR A 70 7.42 -2.01 -6.84
CA THR A 70 8.10 -3.15 -6.20
C THR A 70 7.11 -4.19 -5.68
N GLU A 71 7.61 -5.40 -5.44
CA GLU A 71 6.90 -6.44 -4.68
C GLU A 71 7.36 -6.48 -3.22
N ASN A 72 8.34 -5.65 -2.84
CA ASN A 72 8.80 -5.54 -1.47
C ASN A 72 7.86 -4.63 -0.65
N ARG A 73 7.18 -5.22 0.33
CA ARG A 73 6.22 -4.49 1.18
C ARG A 73 6.90 -3.39 1.99
N GLU A 74 8.13 -3.66 2.45
CA GLU A 74 8.88 -2.77 3.34
C GLU A 74 10.17 -2.30 2.69
N GLN A 75 10.62 -1.10 3.05
CA GLN A 75 11.98 -0.65 2.73
C GLN A 75 12.92 -1.11 3.84
N HIS A 76 13.72 -2.14 3.58
CA HIS A 76 14.89 -2.41 4.41
C HIS A 76 15.95 -1.36 4.14
N ARG A 77 15.96 -0.34 5.00
CA ARG A 77 17.02 0.67 5.01
C ARG A 77 18.19 0.11 5.82
N PHE A 78 19.20 -0.38 5.12
CA PHE A 78 20.49 -0.63 5.75
C PHE A 78 21.19 0.73 5.93
N PRO A 79 21.66 1.08 7.16
CA PRO A 79 22.53 2.22 7.33
C PRO A 79 23.75 2.05 6.43
N VAL A 80 24.16 3.11 5.74
CA VAL A 80 25.32 3.08 4.85
C VAL A 80 26.60 2.67 5.59
N ASP A 81 26.70 3.04 6.87
CA ASP A 81 27.79 2.66 7.78
C ASP A 81 27.91 1.14 7.99
N ASP A 82 26.79 0.41 7.95
CA ASP A 82 26.76 -1.05 8.20
C ASP A 82 27.20 -1.86 6.96
N LEU A 83 27.23 -1.22 5.77
CA LEU A 83 27.60 -1.86 4.51
C LEU A 83 29.11 -1.90 4.27
N GLY A 84 29.92 -1.27 5.14
CA GLY A 84 31.37 -1.18 4.96
C GLY A 84 31.79 -0.46 3.68
N LEU A 85 30.90 0.36 3.12
CA LEU A 85 31.14 1.23 1.96
C LEU A 85 31.56 2.62 2.45
N ASP A 86 32.52 2.64 3.37
CA ASP A 86 33.32 3.84 3.59
C ASP A 86 34.50 3.69 2.62
N ASP A 87 34.34 4.25 1.41
CA ASP A 87 35.50 4.51 0.55
C ASP A 87 36.34 5.56 1.30
N GLU A 88 37.45 5.12 1.88
CA GLU A 88 38.58 6.01 2.17
C GLU A 88 39.08 6.69 0.89
#